data_AF-H5Y6B6-F1
#
_entry.id   AF-H5Y6B6-F1
#
_cell.length_a   1.000
_cell.length_b   1.000
_cell.length_c   1.000
_cell.angle_alpha   90.00
_cell.angle_beta   90.00
_cell.angle_gamma   90.00
#
_symmetry.space_group_name_H-M   'P 1'
#
loop_
_entity.id
_entity.type
_entity.pdbx_description
1 polymer ?
#
loop_
_entity_poly.entity_id
_entity_poly.type
_entity_poly.pdbx_seq_one_letter_code
_entity_poly.pdbx_strand_id
1 'polypeptide(L)'
;MFSRRGFLIGTGGLLTMAFVGDARAFIRRKEAPLLAVPPRTAHTLYWDWPDGLDEPQLFLDGEPEVIAPEPPTWRVFLNSLDAKDYTAGEIKERLEQMSFDPSHLDQQMDGAWWELHYDRVSGPSAKAYRLLKGIDLGPDLDPSVDGPHLDFVEGGGNQFDYSLHVHPSDLLALSLLQARLIDLRLPIKVERWDS
;
A
#
# COMPACT_ATOMS: atom_id res chain seq x y z
N MET A 1 5.15 -14.52 -1.50
CA MET A 1 6.54 -14.03 -1.64
C MET A 1 6.77 -12.97 -0.58
N PHE A 2 7.96 -12.89 0.02
CA PHE A 2 8.27 -11.95 1.10
C PHE A 2 9.51 -11.14 0.75
N SER A 3 9.48 -9.82 0.95
CA SER A 3 10.67 -8.97 0.80
C SER A 3 10.62 -7.79 1.77
N ARG A 4 11.78 -7.38 2.28
CA ARG A 4 11.92 -6.30 3.25
C ARG A 4 12.67 -5.12 2.65
N ARG A 5 12.24 -3.89 2.96
CA ARG A 5 12.92 -2.66 2.50
C ARG A 5 13.19 -1.70 3.65
N GLY A 6 14.43 -1.23 3.74
CA GLY A 6 14.86 -0.25 4.72
C GLY A 6 14.80 1.19 4.20
N PHE A 7 15.32 2.12 5.00
CA PHE A 7 15.39 3.54 4.65
C PHE A 7 16.85 4.02 4.59
N LEU A 8 17.17 4.83 3.57
CA LEU A 8 18.50 5.44 3.44
C LEU A 8 18.63 6.71 4.30
N ILE A 9 19.11 6.55 5.53
CA ILE A 9 19.34 7.68 6.46
C ILE A 9 20.58 8.50 6.05
N GLY A 10 20.41 9.82 5.97
CA GLY A 10 21.47 10.78 5.65
C GLY A 10 21.65 11.08 4.16
N THR A 11 20.80 10.53 3.29
CA THR A 11 20.86 10.74 1.83
C THR A 11 19.88 11.81 1.31
N GLY A 12 18.99 12.32 2.18
CA GLY A 12 17.96 13.31 1.86
C GLY A 12 18.03 14.55 2.75
N GLY A 13 17.01 15.41 2.67
CA GLY A 13 16.95 16.65 3.46
C GLY A 13 16.39 16.42 4.87
N LEU A 14 15.28 15.67 4.97
CA LEU A 14 14.57 15.43 6.22
C LEU A 14 15.06 14.16 6.94
N LEU A 15 15.35 13.09 6.19
CA LEU A 15 15.70 11.79 6.75
C LEU A 15 17.16 11.76 7.25
N THR A 16 17.39 12.42 8.39
CA THR A 16 18.69 12.58 9.05
C THR A 16 18.74 11.81 10.37
N MET A 17 19.94 11.60 10.93
CA MET A 17 20.09 10.99 12.26
C MET A 17 19.42 11.82 13.37
N ALA A 18 19.39 13.15 13.23
CA ALA A 18 18.67 14.03 14.16
C ALA A 18 17.17 13.76 14.12
N PHE A 19 16.59 13.67 12.91
CA PHE A 19 15.18 13.32 12.74
C PHE A 19 14.83 11.95 13.34
N VAL A 20 15.69 10.94 13.15
CA VAL A 20 15.50 9.62 13.78
C VAL A 20 15.45 9.73 15.31
N GLY A 21 16.35 10.54 15.90
CA GLY A 21 16.36 10.82 17.33
C GLY A 21 15.08 11.50 17.81
N ASP A 22 14.62 12.51 17.07
CA ASP A 22 13.39 13.26 17.36
C ASP A 22 12.14 12.38 17.25
N ALA A 23 12.04 11.57 16.19
CA ALA A 23 10.96 10.62 15.98
C ALA A 23 10.88 9.60 17.12
N ARG A 24 12.01 9.00 17.51
CA ARG A 24 12.06 8.09 18.67
C ARG A 24 11.63 8.77 19.96
N ALA A 25 12.06 10.01 20.19
CA ALA A 25 11.67 10.77 21.38
C ALA A 25 10.18 11.15 21.37
N PHE A 26 9.62 11.46 20.21
CA PHE A 26 8.20 11.74 20.04
C PHE A 26 7.35 10.49 20.31
N ILE A 27 7.69 9.35 19.70
CA ILE A 27 7.01 8.06 19.91
C ILE A 27 6.97 7.70 21.40
N ARG A 28 8.10 7.80 22.12
CA ARG A 28 8.13 7.53 23.58
C ARG A 28 7.20 8.43 24.40
N ARG A 29 6.89 9.63 23.93
CA ARG A 29 6.05 10.60 24.67
C ARG A 29 4.59 10.59 24.25
N LYS A 30 4.30 10.22 23.01
CA LYS A 30 3.00 10.39 22.37
C LYS A 30 2.38 9.08 21.91
N GLU A 31 3.13 7.98 21.93
CA GLU A 31 2.71 6.66 21.46
C GLU A 31 2.17 6.71 20.02
N ALA A 32 2.74 7.61 19.22
CA ALA A 32 2.32 7.90 17.85
C ALA A 32 3.56 8.23 16.99
N PRO A 33 3.52 7.97 15.68
CA PRO A 33 4.62 8.31 14.77
C PRO A 33 4.78 9.82 14.62
N LEU A 34 6.01 10.28 14.39
CA LEU A 34 6.28 11.69 14.05
C LEU A 34 6.10 11.87 12.54
N LEU A 35 4.92 12.34 12.14
CA LEU A 35 4.56 12.51 10.72
C LEU A 35 4.73 13.97 10.31
N ALA A 36 5.76 14.24 9.51
CA ALA A 36 5.94 15.56 8.89
C ALA A 36 4.86 15.79 7.82
N VAL A 37 4.35 17.02 7.74
CA VAL A 37 3.30 17.37 6.77
C VAL A 37 3.93 17.61 5.39
N PRO A 38 3.54 16.88 4.34
CA PRO A 38 4.03 17.15 3.00
C PRO A 38 3.48 18.49 2.47
N PRO A 39 4.21 19.19 1.58
CA PRO A 39 3.76 20.49 1.06
C PRO A 39 2.53 20.39 0.14
N ARG A 40 2.28 19.21 -0.42
CA ARG A 40 1.11 18.86 -1.23
C ARG A 40 0.74 17.41 -0.97
N THR A 41 -0.55 17.12 -1.02
CA THR A 41 -1.10 15.77 -0.87
C THR A 41 -2.00 15.49 -2.05
N ALA A 42 -1.69 14.43 -2.79
CA ALA A 42 -2.51 13.86 -3.85
C ALA A 42 -3.05 12.48 -3.44
N HIS A 43 -2.29 11.74 -2.62
CA HIS A 43 -2.67 10.45 -2.07
C HIS A 43 -2.41 10.39 -0.57
N THR A 44 -3.20 9.58 0.14
CA THR A 44 -3.01 9.28 1.55
C THR A 44 -2.78 7.77 1.73
N LEU A 45 -1.65 7.42 2.35
CA LEU A 45 -1.36 6.10 2.90
C LEU A 45 -1.89 6.07 4.34
N TYR A 46 -3.06 5.48 4.51
CA TYR A 46 -3.59 5.19 5.82
C TYR A 46 -2.84 4.03 6.45
N TRP A 47 -2.69 4.08 7.76
CA TRP A 47 -2.20 2.96 8.56
C TRP A 47 -3.16 2.63 9.69
N ASP A 48 -3.32 1.35 9.97
CA ASP A 48 -4.09 0.84 11.10
C ASP A 48 -3.44 -0.44 11.67
N TRP A 49 -3.93 -0.91 12.80
CA TRP A 49 -3.58 -2.21 13.41
C TRP A 49 -4.71 -3.21 13.09
N PRO A 50 -4.55 -4.08 12.08
CA PRO A 50 -5.57 -5.08 11.79
C PRO A 50 -5.78 -6.02 12.98
N ASP A 51 -7.03 -6.41 13.22
CA ASP A 51 -7.37 -7.33 14.29
C ASP A 51 -6.55 -8.63 14.20
N GLY A 52 -5.84 -8.96 15.28
CA GLY A 52 -5.03 -10.18 15.37
C GLY A 52 -3.62 -10.08 14.80
N LEU A 53 -3.18 -8.89 14.38
CA LEU A 53 -1.79 -8.62 14.00
C LEU A 53 -1.10 -7.70 15.03
N ASP A 54 0.17 -8.00 15.31
CA ASP A 54 1.04 -7.16 16.16
C ASP A 54 1.77 -6.07 15.34
N GLU A 55 1.50 -6.01 14.03
CA GLU A 55 2.15 -5.13 13.06
C GLU A 55 1.11 -4.26 12.32
N PRO A 56 1.41 -2.99 12.02
CA PRO A 56 0.50 -2.12 11.33
C PRO A 56 0.43 -2.52 9.87
N GLN A 57 -0.61 -2.09 9.17
CA GLN A 57 -0.75 -2.31 7.73
C GLN A 57 -1.05 -0.99 7.02
N LEU A 58 -0.55 -0.85 5.79
CA LEU A 58 -0.78 0.33 4.95
C LEU A 58 -1.89 0.12 3.91
N PHE A 59 -2.68 1.17 3.69
CA PHE A 59 -3.81 1.21 2.75
C PHE A 59 -3.75 2.53 1.96
N LEU A 60 -3.92 2.49 0.63
CA LEU A 60 -3.88 3.69 -0.21
C LEU A 60 -5.29 4.21 -0.54
N ASP A 61 -5.55 5.48 -0.21
CA ASP A 61 -6.76 6.25 -0.56
C ASP A 61 -8.09 5.54 -0.25
N GLY A 62 -8.10 4.66 0.74
CA GLY A 62 -9.26 3.87 1.09
C GLY A 62 -9.17 3.35 2.50
N GLU A 63 -10.33 2.89 2.99
CA GLU A 63 -10.48 2.38 4.33
C GLU A 63 -9.71 1.04 4.48
N PRO A 64 -9.23 0.72 5.69
CA PRO A 64 -8.82 -0.63 6.07
C PRO A 64 -10.00 -1.61 5.96
N GLU A 65 -10.31 -2.09 4.76
CA GLU A 65 -11.34 -3.11 4.56
C GLU A 65 -10.74 -4.51 4.72
N VAL A 66 -11.40 -5.36 5.52
CA VAL A 66 -11.04 -6.77 5.73
C VAL A 66 -11.65 -7.67 4.65
N ILE A 67 -12.72 -7.23 3.98
CA ILE A 67 -13.47 -8.04 3.00
C ILE A 67 -13.68 -7.22 1.72
N ALA A 68 -13.44 -7.84 0.57
CA ALA A 68 -13.73 -7.22 -0.72
C ALA A 68 -15.23 -6.81 -0.81
N PRO A 69 -15.55 -5.64 -1.38
CA PRO A 69 -16.92 -5.24 -1.59
C PRO A 69 -17.62 -6.18 -2.57
N GLU A 70 -18.95 -6.12 -2.65
CA GLU A 70 -19.70 -6.94 -3.60
C GLU A 70 -19.19 -6.73 -5.05
N PRO A 71 -19.13 -7.81 -5.85
CA PRO A 71 -18.67 -7.71 -7.23
C PRO A 71 -19.50 -6.70 -8.04
N PRO A 72 -18.84 -5.69 -8.64
CA PRO A 72 -19.53 -4.75 -9.50
C PRO A 72 -19.99 -5.44 -10.80
N THR A 73 -20.75 -4.72 -11.61
CA THR A 73 -20.97 -5.13 -13.01
C THR A 73 -19.70 -4.88 -13.82
N TRP A 74 -19.54 -5.62 -14.91
CA TRP A 74 -18.44 -5.41 -15.86
C TRP A 74 -18.35 -3.97 -16.35
N ARG A 75 -19.49 -3.31 -16.58
CA ARG A 75 -19.53 -1.89 -16.97
C ARG A 75 -18.95 -0.98 -15.90
N VAL A 76 -19.38 -1.16 -14.64
CA VAL A 76 -18.89 -0.33 -13.52
C VAL A 76 -17.38 -0.53 -13.36
N PHE A 77 -16.92 -1.79 -13.40
CA PHE A 77 -15.51 -2.12 -13.33
C PHE A 77 -14.69 -1.48 -14.46
N LEU A 78 -15.10 -1.67 -15.72
CA LEU A 78 -14.37 -1.12 -16.86
C LEU A 78 -14.34 0.41 -16.87
N ASN A 79 -15.41 1.07 -16.41
CA ASN A 79 -15.44 2.52 -16.24
C ASN A 79 -14.56 3.01 -15.08
N SER A 80 -14.27 2.15 -14.11
CA SER A 80 -13.39 2.47 -12.98
C SER A 80 -11.90 2.35 -13.29
N LEU A 81 -11.53 1.66 -14.38
CA LEU A 81 -10.14 1.57 -14.82
C LEU A 81 -9.68 2.94 -15.30
N ASP A 82 -8.91 3.64 -14.48
CA ASP A 82 -8.30 4.93 -14.85
C ASP A 82 -7.34 4.69 -16.02
N ALA A 83 -7.42 5.55 -17.05
CA ALA A 83 -6.52 5.53 -18.20
C ALA A 83 -5.05 5.78 -17.82
N LYS A 84 -4.79 6.24 -16.58
CA LYS A 84 -3.45 6.34 -16.00
C LYS A 84 -2.86 5.00 -15.58
N ASP A 85 -3.70 4.06 -15.16
CA ASP A 85 -3.27 2.75 -14.66
C ASP A 85 -3.30 1.68 -15.76
N TYR A 86 -4.13 1.90 -16.79
CA TYR A 86 -4.28 0.97 -17.90
C TYR A 86 -4.47 1.70 -19.24
N THR A 87 -3.67 1.33 -20.23
CA THR A 87 -3.90 1.69 -21.62
C THR A 87 -5.10 0.94 -22.18
N ALA A 88 -5.78 1.52 -23.17
CA ALA A 88 -6.87 0.84 -23.87
C ALA A 88 -6.43 -0.52 -24.48
N GLY A 89 -5.15 -0.65 -24.84
CA GLY A 89 -4.56 -1.90 -25.31
C GLY A 89 -4.50 -2.97 -24.22
N GLU A 90 -4.05 -2.62 -23.01
CA GLU A 90 -3.99 -3.56 -21.87
C GLU A 90 -5.39 -4.00 -21.41
N ILE A 91 -6.36 -3.09 -21.43
CA ILE A 91 -7.76 -3.43 -21.14
C ILE A 91 -8.27 -4.43 -22.19
N LYS A 92 -8.04 -4.17 -23.48
CA LYS A 92 -8.45 -5.05 -24.58
C LYS A 92 -7.81 -6.42 -24.47
N GLU A 93 -6.50 -6.49 -24.23
CA GLU A 93 -5.77 -7.75 -24.10
C GLU A 93 -6.30 -8.59 -22.93
N ARG A 94 -6.57 -7.96 -21.78
CA ARG A 94 -7.16 -8.67 -20.63
C ARG A 94 -8.56 -9.18 -20.92
N LEU A 95 -9.41 -8.38 -21.56
CA LEU A 95 -10.74 -8.80 -21.97
C LEU A 95 -10.69 -9.97 -22.96
N GLU A 96 -9.73 -9.97 -23.88
CA GLU A 96 -9.49 -11.08 -24.83
C GLU A 96 -9.01 -12.36 -24.11
N GLN A 97 -8.06 -12.25 -23.18
CA GLN A 97 -7.59 -13.39 -22.36
C GLN A 97 -8.71 -14.04 -21.55
N MET A 98 -9.69 -13.25 -21.12
CA MET A 98 -10.86 -13.72 -20.38
C MET A 98 -12.00 -14.20 -21.28
N SER A 99 -11.86 -14.14 -22.60
CA SER A 99 -12.94 -14.42 -23.57
C SER A 99 -14.22 -13.62 -23.26
N PHE A 100 -14.06 -12.35 -22.87
CA PHE A 100 -15.18 -11.49 -22.48
C PHE A 100 -16.12 -11.21 -23.66
N ASP A 101 -17.42 -11.45 -23.44
CA ASP A 101 -18.48 -11.09 -24.38
C ASP A 101 -19.03 -9.70 -24.00
N PRO A 102 -19.00 -8.70 -24.91
CA PRO A 102 -19.58 -7.38 -24.65
C PRO A 102 -21.06 -7.38 -24.24
N SER A 103 -21.82 -8.43 -24.54
CA SER A 103 -23.21 -8.59 -24.06
C SER A 103 -23.29 -8.79 -22.53
N HIS A 104 -22.18 -9.10 -21.86
CA HIS A 104 -22.11 -9.30 -20.41
C HIS A 104 -21.81 -8.00 -19.63
N LEU A 105 -21.78 -6.82 -20.28
CA LEU A 105 -21.47 -5.55 -19.62
C LEU A 105 -22.34 -5.24 -18.38
N ASP A 106 -23.61 -5.64 -18.42
CA ASP A 106 -24.57 -5.43 -17.32
C ASP A 106 -24.60 -6.57 -16.29
N GLN A 107 -23.88 -7.66 -16.55
CA GLN A 107 -23.82 -8.79 -15.63
C GLN A 107 -22.83 -8.48 -14.51
N GLN A 108 -23.14 -8.98 -13.30
CA GLN A 108 -22.17 -8.97 -12.21
C GLN A 108 -20.97 -9.82 -12.58
N MET A 109 -19.80 -9.36 -12.13
CA MET A 109 -18.57 -10.12 -12.26
C MET A 109 -18.62 -11.38 -11.41
N ASP A 110 -17.86 -12.39 -11.82
CA ASP A 110 -17.66 -13.58 -10.99
C ASP A 110 -17.03 -13.17 -9.66
N GLY A 111 -17.61 -13.64 -8.55
CA GLY A 111 -17.20 -13.23 -7.21
C GLY A 111 -15.78 -13.63 -6.86
N ALA A 112 -15.37 -14.84 -7.23
CA ALA A 112 -14.02 -15.33 -6.96
C ALA A 112 -12.97 -14.57 -7.80
N TRP A 113 -13.29 -14.25 -9.06
CA TRP A 113 -12.43 -13.39 -9.87
C TRP A 113 -12.34 -11.99 -9.28
N TRP A 114 -13.46 -11.40 -8.86
CA TRP A 114 -13.49 -10.05 -8.29
C TRP A 114 -12.66 -9.97 -7.00
N GLU A 115 -12.84 -10.92 -6.08
CA GLU A 115 -12.06 -11.01 -4.84
C GLU A 115 -10.56 -11.09 -5.14
N LEU A 116 -10.15 -11.98 -6.06
CA LEU A 116 -8.76 -12.07 -6.49
C LEU A 116 -8.24 -10.77 -7.11
N HIS A 117 -9.05 -10.09 -7.91
CA HIS A 117 -8.68 -8.81 -8.52
C HIS A 117 -8.58 -7.71 -7.45
N TYR A 118 -9.50 -7.68 -6.49
CA TYR A 118 -9.50 -6.74 -5.38
C TYR A 118 -8.21 -6.90 -4.57
N ASP A 119 -7.93 -8.12 -4.11
CA ASP A 119 -6.79 -8.45 -3.25
C ASP A 119 -5.43 -8.22 -3.91
N ARG A 120 -5.36 -8.31 -5.24
CA ARG A 120 -4.10 -8.17 -5.99
C ARG A 120 -3.92 -6.85 -6.67
N VAL A 121 -4.98 -6.09 -6.94
CA VAL A 121 -4.94 -4.95 -7.86
C VAL A 121 -5.60 -3.72 -7.28
N SER A 122 -6.90 -3.80 -6.99
CA SER A 122 -7.75 -2.61 -6.83
C SER A 122 -8.04 -2.24 -5.38
N GLY A 123 -7.87 -3.19 -4.45
CA GLY A 123 -8.04 -2.97 -3.02
C GLY A 123 -6.99 -2.01 -2.45
N PRO A 124 -7.31 -1.25 -1.38
CA PRO A 124 -6.41 -0.26 -0.80
C PRO A 124 -5.05 -0.82 -0.38
N SER A 125 -5.01 -2.04 0.16
CA SER A 125 -3.77 -2.73 0.53
C SER A 125 -2.91 -3.07 -0.70
N ALA A 126 -3.53 -3.61 -1.76
CA ALA A 126 -2.85 -3.93 -3.01
C ALA A 126 -2.28 -2.69 -3.71
N LYS A 127 -3.04 -1.60 -3.69
CA LYS A 127 -2.61 -0.30 -4.20
C LYS A 127 -1.41 0.24 -3.42
N ALA A 128 -1.44 0.19 -2.08
CA ALA A 128 -0.32 0.59 -1.23
C ALA A 128 0.94 -0.24 -1.53
N TYR A 129 0.79 -1.57 -1.63
CA TYR A 129 1.87 -2.48 -2.01
C TYR A 129 2.53 -2.06 -3.32
N ARG A 130 1.74 -1.94 -4.39
CA ARG A 130 2.25 -1.65 -5.73
C ARG A 130 2.91 -0.29 -5.81
N LEU A 131 2.29 0.73 -5.22
CA LEU A 131 2.84 2.09 -5.14
C LEU A 131 4.21 2.08 -4.46
N LEU A 132 4.30 1.51 -3.26
CA LEU A 132 5.54 1.51 -2.48
C LEU A 132 6.63 0.62 -3.08
N LYS A 133 6.25 -0.46 -3.78
CA LYS A 133 7.21 -1.32 -4.47
C LYS A 133 7.93 -0.57 -5.60
N GLY A 134 7.22 0.33 -6.28
CA GLY A 134 7.75 1.20 -7.34
C GLY A 134 8.55 2.42 -6.86
N ILE A 135 8.59 2.69 -5.55
CA ILE A 135 9.32 3.81 -4.97
C ILE A 135 10.68 3.35 -4.43
N ASP A 136 11.73 4.11 -4.74
CA ASP A 136 13.06 3.92 -4.14
C ASP A 136 13.11 4.44 -2.69
N LEU A 137 12.56 3.64 -1.77
CA LEU A 137 12.56 3.94 -0.33
C LEU A 137 13.94 3.73 0.31
N GLY A 138 14.75 2.85 -0.28
CA GLY A 138 16.03 2.43 0.23
C GLY A 138 16.36 0.98 -0.13
N PRO A 139 17.39 0.39 0.49
CA PRO A 139 17.88 -0.93 0.12
C PRO A 139 16.89 -2.02 0.50
N ASP A 140 16.86 -3.08 -0.30
CA ASP A 140 16.27 -4.34 0.13
C ASP A 140 17.13 -4.90 1.27
N LEU A 141 16.49 -5.39 2.32
CA LEU A 141 17.15 -5.91 3.51
C LEU A 141 17.03 -7.43 3.57
N ASP A 142 18.07 -8.06 4.11
CA ASP A 142 17.98 -9.46 4.56
C ASP A 142 17.04 -9.54 5.77
N PRO A 143 16.19 -10.59 5.90
CA PRO A 143 15.31 -10.78 7.06
C PRO A 143 16.02 -10.75 8.43
N SER A 144 17.33 -11.02 8.46
CA SER A 144 18.17 -10.97 9.67
C SER A 144 18.63 -9.57 10.08
N VAL A 145 18.41 -8.54 9.25
CA VAL A 145 18.82 -7.17 9.56
C VAL A 145 17.78 -6.50 10.45
N ASP A 146 18.21 -6.14 11.65
CA ASP A 146 17.44 -5.33 12.60
C ASP A 146 17.39 -3.86 12.18
N GLY A 147 16.22 -3.24 12.38
CA GLY A 147 16.01 -1.81 12.13
C GLY A 147 14.60 -1.50 11.62
N PRO A 148 14.23 -0.21 11.52
CA PRO A 148 12.94 0.17 10.96
C PRO A 148 12.86 -0.16 9.47
N HIS A 149 11.83 -0.90 9.06
CA HIS A 149 11.66 -1.39 7.69
C HIS A 149 10.19 -1.52 7.30
N LEU A 150 9.94 -1.78 6.02
CA LEU A 150 8.65 -2.22 5.50
C LEU A 150 8.77 -3.66 5.01
N ASP A 151 7.85 -4.51 5.44
CA ASP A 151 7.67 -5.87 4.97
C ASP A 151 6.60 -5.91 3.89
N PHE A 152 6.98 -6.37 2.70
CA PHE A 152 6.11 -6.56 1.55
C PHE A 152 5.76 -8.05 1.48
N VAL A 153 4.49 -8.34 1.73
CA VAL A 153 3.96 -9.70 1.81
C VAL A 153 3.04 -9.94 0.62
N GLU A 154 3.29 -11.03 -0.11
CA GLU A 154 2.36 -11.58 -1.09
C GLU A 154 1.82 -12.92 -0.58
N GLY A 155 0.53 -12.95 -0.27
CA GLY A 155 -0.22 -14.05 0.34
C GLY A 155 0.02 -14.20 1.84
N GLY A 156 -1.00 -14.65 2.57
CA GLY A 156 -0.99 -14.82 4.03
C GLY A 156 -1.45 -16.21 4.48
N GLY A 157 -0.55 -16.95 5.12
CA GLY A 157 -0.84 -18.13 5.97
C GLY A 157 -1.39 -19.40 5.32
N ASN A 158 -2.14 -19.31 4.22
CA ASN A 158 -2.73 -20.44 3.51
C ASN A 158 -2.46 -20.34 2.00
N GLN A 159 -2.49 -21.49 1.32
CA GLN A 159 -2.13 -21.64 -0.09
C GLN A 159 -3.14 -21.01 -1.08
N PHE A 160 -4.21 -20.38 -0.60
CA PHE A 160 -5.24 -19.73 -1.41
C PHE A 160 -5.32 -18.23 -1.17
N ASP A 161 -4.48 -17.69 -0.28
CA ASP A 161 -4.40 -16.26 -0.06
C ASP A 161 -3.41 -15.63 -1.05
N TYR A 162 -3.94 -14.76 -1.90
CA TYR A 162 -3.19 -14.06 -2.94
C TYR A 162 -3.06 -12.56 -2.67
N SER A 163 -3.48 -12.09 -1.50
CA SER A 163 -3.47 -10.70 -1.06
C SER A 163 -2.08 -10.08 -1.05
N LEU A 164 -2.05 -8.76 -1.19
CA LEU A 164 -0.82 -7.97 -1.15
C LEU A 164 -0.87 -7.00 0.02
N HIS A 165 0.10 -7.09 0.92
CA HIS A 165 0.17 -6.30 2.15
C HIS A 165 1.53 -5.63 2.34
N VAL A 166 1.51 -4.45 2.96
CA VAL A 166 2.72 -3.77 3.42
C VAL A 166 2.60 -3.51 4.91
N HIS A 167 3.54 -4.07 5.66
CA HIS A 167 3.61 -3.94 7.12
C HIS A 167 4.83 -3.11 7.52
N PRO A 168 4.67 -1.92 8.08
CA PRO A 168 5.76 -1.20 8.72
C PRO A 168 6.19 -1.93 9.99
N SER A 169 7.49 -2.13 10.23
CA SER A 169 7.96 -2.88 11.40
C SER A 169 7.56 -2.26 12.75
N ASP A 170 7.38 -0.94 12.79
CA ASP A 170 7.00 -0.18 13.99
C ASP A 170 6.56 1.26 13.64
N LEU A 171 6.18 2.05 14.66
CA LEU A 171 5.86 3.47 14.51
C LEU A 171 7.05 4.31 14.02
N LEU A 172 8.29 3.85 14.22
CA LEU A 172 9.45 4.54 13.68
C LEU A 172 9.52 4.36 12.17
N ALA A 173 9.25 3.17 11.64
CA ALA A 173 9.15 2.92 10.20
C ALA A 173 8.12 3.83 9.52
N LEU A 174 6.96 4.07 10.15
CA LEU A 174 5.96 5.04 9.67
C LEU A 174 6.52 6.47 9.60
N SER A 175 7.25 6.89 10.63
CA SER A 175 7.88 8.23 10.68
C SER A 175 8.93 8.40 9.57
N LEU A 176 9.76 7.36 9.35
CA LEU A 176 10.78 7.36 8.30
C LEU A 176 10.17 7.27 6.90
N LEU A 177 9.08 6.53 6.73
CA LEU A 177 8.33 6.47 5.48
C LEU A 177 7.85 7.87 5.07
N GLN A 178 7.15 8.59 5.96
CA GLN A 178 6.69 9.95 5.66
C GLN A 178 7.86 10.88 5.31
N ALA A 179 8.97 10.79 6.05
CA ALA A 179 10.16 11.60 5.76
C ALA A 179 10.77 11.27 4.39
N ARG A 180 10.83 9.99 4.02
CA ARG A 180 11.37 9.54 2.72
C ARG A 180 10.49 10.01 1.57
N LEU A 181 9.16 9.90 1.71
CA LEU A 181 8.21 10.38 0.70
C LEU A 181 8.37 11.89 0.45
N ILE A 182 8.59 12.67 1.52
CA ILE A 182 8.88 14.11 1.43
C ILE A 182 10.22 14.37 0.73
N ASP A 183 11.28 13.65 1.09
CA ASP A 183 12.60 13.79 0.46
C ASP A 183 12.56 13.47 -1.04
N LEU A 184 11.73 12.50 -1.43
CA LEU A 184 11.46 12.15 -2.83
C LEU A 184 10.49 13.09 -3.53
N ARG A 185 9.96 14.10 -2.81
CA ARG A 185 8.96 15.08 -3.30
C ARG A 185 7.69 14.43 -3.83
N LEU A 186 7.31 13.29 -3.27
CA LEU A 186 6.08 12.60 -3.63
C LEU A 186 4.91 13.23 -2.85
N PRO A 187 3.77 13.52 -3.50
CA PRO A 187 2.61 14.13 -2.86
C PRO A 187 1.80 13.09 -2.07
N ILE A 188 2.45 12.34 -1.18
CA ILE A 188 1.86 11.24 -0.42
C ILE A 188 1.97 11.56 1.07
N LYS A 189 0.81 11.55 1.74
CA LYS A 189 0.69 11.72 3.20
C LYS A 189 0.54 10.35 3.85
N VAL A 190 1.18 10.11 4.98
CA VAL A 190 0.90 8.98 5.87
C VAL A 190 -0.01 9.48 6.99
N GLU A 191 -1.04 8.71 7.33
CA GLU A 191 -2.04 9.11 8.32
C GLU A 191 -2.62 7.89 9.03
N ARG A 192 -2.96 8.03 10.31
CA ARG A 192 -3.67 6.95 11.02
C ARG A 192 -5.11 6.89 10.48
N TRP A 193 -5.61 5.69 10.24
CA TRP A 193 -7.05 5.53 10.03
C TRP A 193 -7.78 5.76 11.36
N ASP A 194 -8.58 6.83 11.42
CA ASP A 194 -9.47 7.12 12.55
C ASP A 194 -10.91 6.94 12.04
N SER A 195 -11.57 5.87 12.48
CA SER A 195 -12.98 5.54 12.13
C SER A 195 -14.00 6.48 12.77
#